data_AF-A0A5B8YFD3-F1
#
_entry.id   AF-A0A5B8YFD3-F1
#
_cell.length_a   1.000
_cell.length_b   1.000
_cell.length_c   1.000
_cell.angle_alpha   90.00
_cell.angle_beta   90.00
_cell.angle_gamma   90.00
#
_symmetry.space_group_name_H-M   'P 1'
#
loop_
_entity.id
_entity.type
_entity.pdbx_description
1 polymer ?
#
loop_
_entity_poly.entity_id
_entity_poly.type
_entity_poly.pdbx_seq_one_letter_code
_entity_poly.pdbx_strand_id
1 'polypeptide(L)'
;MKNILFILLLVSAACDFPKDAEGSWVDAQNNYLKVGVSINPPFTISERDSLKGMEIDLLKKFAGKENLKIRFFEGSESELIKKLENYELHVIAGGFDKKTLWKQKAGTTSPYDKEHVFLIAKGENQLLKKLETHIFQNSNK
;
A
#
# COMPACT_ATOMS: atom_id res chain seq x y z
N MET A 1 -43.01 -28.08 -34.80
CA MET A 1 -41.93 -27.07 -34.65
C MET A 1 -41.84 -26.75 -33.17
N LYS A 2 -40.77 -27.20 -32.50
CA LYS A 2 -40.65 -27.17 -31.03
C LYS A 2 -39.62 -26.10 -30.68
N ASN A 3 -40.08 -24.94 -30.22
CA ASN A 3 -39.22 -23.81 -29.88
C ASN A 3 -38.49 -24.14 -28.59
N ILE A 4 -37.18 -24.38 -28.68
CA ILE A 4 -36.29 -24.53 -27.52
C ILE A 4 -35.91 -23.13 -27.05
N LEU A 5 -36.45 -22.73 -25.91
CA LEU A 5 -36.10 -21.51 -25.20
C LEU A 5 -34.79 -21.76 -24.44
N PHE A 6 -33.67 -21.26 -24.97
CA PHE A 6 -32.37 -21.31 -24.29
C PHE A 6 -32.31 -20.16 -23.29
N ILE A 7 -32.59 -20.44 -22.02
CA ILE A 7 -32.37 -19.49 -20.92
C ILE A 7 -30.88 -19.54 -20.58
N LEU A 8 -30.15 -18.51 -20.99
CA LEU A 8 -28.76 -18.30 -20.65
C LEU A 8 -28.69 -17.83 -19.18
N LEU A 9 -28.33 -18.73 -18.27
CA LEU A 9 -28.04 -18.39 -16.87
C LEU A 9 -26.77 -17.51 -16.83
N LEU A 10 -26.96 -16.21 -16.56
CA LEU A 10 -25.90 -15.31 -16.14
C LEU A 10 -25.44 -15.71 -14.73
N VAL A 11 -24.39 -16.53 -14.65
CA VAL A 11 -23.68 -16.80 -13.40
C VAL A 11 -22.88 -15.55 -13.05
N SER A 12 -23.42 -14.70 -12.19
CA SER A 12 -22.66 -13.62 -11.57
C SER A 12 -21.62 -14.25 -10.65
N ALA A 13 -20.38 -14.39 -11.12
CA ALA A 13 -19.25 -14.62 -10.25
C ALA A 13 -19.10 -13.39 -9.35
N ALA A 14 -19.71 -13.43 -8.16
CA ALA A 14 -19.37 -12.55 -7.06
C ALA A 14 -17.96 -12.95 -6.59
N CYS A 15 -16.97 -12.59 -7.39
CA CYS A 15 -15.57 -12.66 -6.99
C CYS A 15 -15.42 -11.61 -5.91
N ASP A 16 -15.13 -12.06 -4.69
CA ASP A 16 -14.94 -11.25 -3.49
C ASP A 16 -13.66 -10.41 -3.66
N PHE A 17 -13.77 -9.38 -4.51
CA PHE A 17 -12.65 -8.54 -4.90
C PHE A 17 -12.38 -7.55 -3.77
N PRO A 18 -11.13 -7.40 -3.30
CA PRO A 18 -10.81 -6.36 -2.34
C PRO A 18 -11.26 -5.03 -2.93
N LYS A 19 -12.13 -4.30 -2.23
CA LYS A 19 -12.52 -2.95 -2.67
C LYS A 19 -11.22 -2.15 -2.80
N ASP A 20 -10.92 -1.65 -3.99
CA ASP A 20 -9.80 -0.76 -4.31
C ASP A 20 -10.47 0.50 -4.84
N ALA A 21 -10.89 1.38 -3.93
CA ALA A 21 -11.86 2.43 -4.21
C ALA A 21 -11.37 3.38 -5.31
N GLU A 22 -10.09 3.73 -5.28
CA GLU A 22 -9.43 4.61 -6.25
C GLU A 22 -8.35 3.91 -7.08
N GLY A 23 -8.17 2.59 -6.91
CA GLY A 23 -7.36 1.78 -7.82
C GLY A 23 -5.84 1.90 -7.63
N SER A 24 -5.36 2.15 -6.42
CA SER A 24 -3.93 2.37 -6.11
C SER A 24 -3.06 1.20 -6.52
N TRP A 25 -3.59 -0.03 -6.48
CA TRP A 25 -2.83 -1.18 -6.97
C TRP A 25 -2.62 -1.10 -8.49
N VAL A 26 -3.69 -0.82 -9.23
CA VAL A 26 -3.65 -0.69 -10.70
C VAL A 26 -2.80 0.52 -11.11
N ASP A 27 -2.93 1.65 -10.41
CA ASP A 27 -2.07 2.82 -10.62
C ASP A 27 -0.60 2.49 -10.38
N ALA A 28 -0.27 1.79 -9.29
CA ALA A 28 1.10 1.38 -9.02
C ALA A 28 1.68 0.46 -10.10
N GLN A 29 0.87 -0.44 -10.68
CA GLN A 29 1.30 -1.33 -11.77
C GLN A 29 1.58 -0.57 -13.07
N ASN A 30 0.75 0.42 -13.40
CA ASN A 30 0.87 1.17 -14.65
C ASN A 30 1.87 2.34 -14.57
N ASN A 31 2.04 2.91 -13.38
CA ASN A 31 2.85 4.10 -13.13
C ASN A 31 3.96 3.80 -12.13
N TYR A 32 3.80 4.28 -10.90
CA TYR A 32 4.75 4.11 -9.79
C TYR A 32 3.98 3.78 -8.52
N LEU A 33 4.54 2.90 -7.70
CA LEU A 33 4.25 2.87 -6.27
C LEU A 33 4.73 4.19 -5.66
N LYS A 34 3.79 5.13 -5.45
CA LYS A 34 4.04 6.46 -4.88
C LYS A 34 4.13 6.35 -3.35
N VAL A 35 5.34 6.53 -2.81
CA VAL A 35 5.62 6.36 -1.38
C VAL A 35 5.98 7.70 -0.75
N GLY A 36 5.18 8.15 0.21
CA GLY A 36 5.54 9.26 1.10
C GLY A 36 6.58 8.81 2.13
N VAL A 37 7.56 9.66 2.42
CA VAL A 37 8.61 9.36 3.39
C VAL A 37 8.77 10.53 4.36
N SER A 38 8.39 10.30 5.62
CA SER A 38 8.77 11.17 6.74
C SER A 38 10.10 10.66 7.30
N ILE A 39 11.11 11.53 7.45
CA ILE A 39 12.44 11.11 7.91
C ILE A 39 12.44 10.85 9.42
N ASN A 40 12.72 9.60 9.79
CA ASN A 40 12.70 9.10 11.16
C ASN A 40 13.69 7.93 11.31
N PRO A 41 14.97 8.19 11.65
CA PRO A 41 15.94 7.12 11.86
C PRO A 41 15.56 6.19 13.03
N PRO A 42 15.79 4.87 12.96
CA PRO A 42 16.47 4.16 11.87
C PRO A 42 15.55 3.70 10.73
N PHE A 43 14.26 4.03 10.78
CA PHE A 43 13.25 3.54 9.84
C PHE A 43 13.43 4.11 8.44
N THR A 44 13.57 5.43 8.38
CA THR A 44 13.73 6.22 7.16
C THR A 44 14.85 7.24 7.39
N ILE A 45 15.81 7.26 6.49
CA ILE A 45 17.02 8.08 6.61
C ILE A 45 17.23 8.78 5.27
N SER A 46 17.39 10.10 5.33
CA SER A 46 17.82 10.90 4.18
C SER A 46 19.35 11.01 4.22
N GLU A 47 20.03 10.52 3.18
CA GLU A 47 21.48 10.62 3.05
C GLU A 47 21.85 11.10 1.64
N ARG A 48 22.37 12.34 1.59
CA ARG A 48 22.69 13.05 0.36
C ARG A 48 21.48 13.05 -0.58
N ASP A 49 21.56 12.29 -1.67
CA ASP A 49 20.53 12.20 -2.70
C ASP A 49 19.80 10.85 -2.67
N SER A 50 19.82 10.14 -1.54
CA SER A 50 19.25 8.81 -1.41
C SER A 50 18.47 8.62 -0.12
N LEU A 51 17.40 7.82 -0.22
CA LEU A 51 16.65 7.33 0.94
C LEU A 51 17.11 5.93 1.31
N LYS A 52 17.35 5.74 2.61
CA LYS A 52 17.79 4.52 3.27
C LYS A 52 16.94 4.22 4.51
N GLY A 53 17.23 3.11 5.17
CA GLY A 53 16.53 2.68 6.38
C GLY A 53 15.68 1.43 6.13
N MET A 54 15.28 0.78 7.21
CA MET A 54 14.65 -0.55 7.12
C MET A 54 13.31 -0.52 6.37
N GLU A 55 12.52 0.55 6.52
CA GLU A 55 11.24 0.69 5.83
C GLU A 55 11.42 0.92 4.33
N ILE A 56 12.45 1.69 3.96
CA ILE A 56 12.81 1.92 2.56
C ILE A 56 13.23 0.61 1.89
N ASP A 57 14.04 -0.20 2.57
CA ASP A 57 14.50 -1.49 2.04
C ASP A 57 13.35 -2.50 1.92
N LEU A 58 12.43 -2.54 2.88
CA LEU A 58 11.22 -3.36 2.82
C LEU A 58 10.36 -2.99 1.60
N LEU A 59 10.07 -1.70 1.42
CA LEU A 59 9.26 -1.23 0.30
C LEU A 59 9.94 -1.43 -1.06
N LYS A 60 11.27 -1.28 -1.16
CA LYS A 60 12.04 -1.62 -2.37
C LYS A 60 11.95 -3.13 -2.69
N LYS A 61 12.06 -4.00 -1.69
CA LYS A 61 11.91 -5.46 -1.86
C LYS A 61 10.49 -5.85 -2.28
N PHE A 62 9.48 -5.21 -1.68
CA PHE A 62 8.09 -5.37 -2.09
C PHE A 62 7.88 -4.98 -3.55
N ALA A 63 8.32 -3.77 -3.94
CA ALA A 63 8.21 -3.30 -5.31
C ALA A 63 8.95 -4.22 -6.29
N GLY A 64 10.17 -4.66 -5.97
CA GLY A 64 10.93 -5.59 -6.80
C GLY A 64 10.24 -6.94 -6.96
N LYS A 65 9.63 -7.48 -5.90
CA LYS A 65 8.90 -8.76 -5.95
C LYS A 65 7.64 -8.69 -6.82
N GLU A 66 6.91 -7.58 -6.74
CA GLU A 66 5.68 -7.38 -7.52
C GLU A 66 5.94 -6.71 -8.89
N ASN A 67 7.21 -6.54 -9.28
CA ASN A 67 7.63 -5.88 -10.53
C ASN A 67 7.06 -4.45 -10.70
N LEU A 68 7.03 -3.68 -9.62
CA LEU A 68 6.56 -2.30 -9.58
C LEU A 68 7.74 -1.32 -9.69
N LYS A 69 7.55 -0.22 -10.41
CA LYS A 69 8.42 0.95 -10.29
C LYS A 69 8.06 1.68 -9.00
N ILE A 70 9.04 2.21 -8.27
CA ILE A 70 8.82 2.94 -7.01
C ILE A 70 9.28 4.39 -7.14
N ARG A 71 8.52 5.31 -6.56
CA ARG A 71 8.87 6.73 -6.48
C ARG A 71 8.62 7.25 -5.08
N PHE A 72 9.64 7.88 -4.50
CA PHE A 72 9.57 8.44 -3.15
C PHE A 72 9.28 9.95 -3.18
N PHE A 73 8.55 10.40 -2.15
CA PHE A 73 8.18 11.79 -1.91
C PHE A 73 8.49 12.10 -0.44
N GLU A 74 9.59 12.82 -0.19
CA GLU A 74 9.93 13.28 1.15
C GLU A 74 9.00 14.43 1.57
N GLY A 75 8.59 14.46 2.84
CA GLY A 75 7.76 15.54 3.38
C GLY A 75 7.43 15.35 4.85
N SER A 76 6.78 16.33 5.46
CA SER A 76 6.29 16.19 6.83
C SER A 76 5.11 15.22 6.91
N GLU A 77 4.91 14.54 8.04
CA GLU A 77 3.79 13.60 8.22
C GLU A 77 2.45 14.23 7.85
N SER A 78 2.20 15.47 8.29
CA SER A 78 0.93 16.16 8.03
C SER A 78 0.70 16.44 6.55
N GLU A 79 1.75 16.74 5.79
CA GLU A 79 1.65 16.93 4.33
C GLU A 79 1.42 15.59 3.63
N LEU A 80 2.16 14.55 4.03
CA LEU A 80 2.05 13.22 3.44
C LEU A 80 0.67 12.61 3.70
N ILE A 81 0.09 12.80 4.89
CA ILE A 81 -1.27 12.37 5.22
C ILE A 81 -2.29 13.03 4.31
N LYS A 82 -2.20 14.35 4.11
CA LYS A 82 -3.12 15.06 3.20
C LYS A 82 -3.02 14.50 1.77
N LYS A 83 -1.80 14.23 1.30
CA LYS A 83 -1.57 13.61 -0.02
C LYS A 83 -2.13 12.19 -0.11
N LEU A 84 -2.03 11.42 0.97
CA LEU A 84 -2.59 10.09 1.05
C LEU A 84 -4.13 10.10 1.07
N GLU A 85 -4.76 11.06 1.78
CA GLU A 85 -6.22 11.27 1.77
C GLU A 85 -6.73 11.66 0.37
N ASN A 86 -5.91 12.35 -0.42
CA ASN A 86 -6.21 12.72 -1.80
C ASN A 86 -5.78 11.65 -2.84
N TYR A 87 -5.31 10.48 -2.41
CA TYR A 87 -4.80 9.40 -3.29
C TYR A 87 -3.63 9.84 -4.20
N GLU A 88 -2.95 10.94 -3.86
CA GLU A 88 -1.71 11.36 -4.50
C GLU A 88 -0.53 10.46 -4.09
N LEU A 89 -0.64 9.78 -2.96
CA LEU A 89 0.29 8.76 -2.48
C LEU A 89 -0.44 7.45 -2.25
N HIS A 90 0.29 6.35 -2.33
CA HIS A 90 -0.24 5.01 -2.05
C HIS A 90 0.10 4.55 -0.64
N VAL A 91 1.34 4.79 -0.21
CA VAL A 91 1.89 4.32 1.06
C VAL A 91 2.69 5.45 1.71
N ILE A 92 2.71 5.53 3.04
CA ILE A 92 3.63 6.38 3.79
C ILE A 92 4.50 5.52 4.71
N ALA A 93 5.81 5.77 4.65
CA ALA A 93 6.84 5.29 5.56
C ALA A 93 7.28 6.44 6.50
N GLY A 94 7.57 6.12 7.75
CA GLY A 94 7.94 7.08 8.78
C GLY A 94 8.11 6.48 10.17
N GLY A 95 8.13 5.15 10.33
CA GLY A 95 8.21 4.50 11.63
C GLY A 95 6.96 4.73 12.48
N PHE A 96 5.77 4.62 11.88
CA PHE A 96 4.51 4.83 12.60
C PHE A 96 4.20 3.67 13.53
N ASP A 97 3.87 3.96 14.80
CA ASP A 97 3.33 2.96 15.71
C ASP A 97 1.90 2.54 15.29
N LYS A 98 1.52 1.27 15.52
CA LYS A 98 0.18 0.74 15.24
C LYS A 98 -0.96 1.48 15.97
N LYS A 99 -0.66 2.24 17.02
CA LYS A 99 -1.59 3.13 17.76
C LYS A 99 -1.55 4.57 17.26
N THR A 100 -0.92 4.83 16.11
CA THR A 100 -0.84 6.13 15.45
C THR A 100 -2.15 6.91 15.47
N LEU A 101 -2.05 8.21 15.68
CA LEU A 101 -3.18 9.14 15.66
C LEU A 101 -3.82 9.23 14.26
N TRP A 102 -3.09 8.80 13.22
CA TRP A 102 -3.52 8.87 11.83
C TRP A 102 -4.51 7.78 11.41
N LYS A 103 -4.85 6.80 12.27
CA LYS A 103 -5.80 5.72 11.96
C LYS A 103 -7.20 6.18 11.52
N GLN A 104 -7.58 7.40 11.89
CA GLN A 104 -8.85 8.00 11.46
C GLN A 104 -8.80 8.59 10.04
N LYS A 105 -7.60 8.80 9.48
CA LYS A 105 -7.38 9.41 8.17
C LYS A 105 -6.75 8.45 7.16
N ALA A 106 -5.94 7.51 7.64
CA ALA A 106 -5.27 6.49 6.84
C ALA A 106 -5.69 5.08 7.28
N GLY A 107 -5.59 4.13 6.36
CA GLY A 107 -5.48 2.72 6.72
C GLY A 107 -4.09 2.43 7.27
N THR A 108 -3.95 1.32 8.00
CA THR A 108 -2.67 0.84 8.51
C THR A 108 -2.44 -0.59 8.02
N THR A 109 -1.20 -0.94 7.66
CA THR A 109 -0.84 -2.34 7.48
C THR A 109 -0.87 -3.09 8.81
N SER A 110 -0.84 -4.41 8.74
CA SER A 110 -0.33 -5.24 9.83
C SER A 110 1.08 -4.80 10.23
N PRO A 111 1.45 -4.87 11.52
CA PRO A 111 2.80 -4.53 11.95
C PRO A 111 3.86 -5.40 11.27
N TYR A 112 4.93 -4.78 10.77
CA TYR A 112 6.06 -5.50 10.18
C TYR A 112 7.08 -5.95 11.23
N ASP A 113 7.01 -5.36 12.42
CA ASP A 113 7.65 -5.81 13.65
C ASP A 113 6.60 -5.85 14.79
N LYS A 114 7.01 -5.69 16.06
CA LYS A 114 6.07 -5.72 17.19
C LYS A 114 5.10 -4.53 17.22
N GLU A 115 5.48 -3.40 16.63
CA GLU A 115 4.84 -2.10 16.89
C GLU A 115 4.61 -1.27 15.63
N HIS A 116 5.46 -1.35 14.61
CA HIS A 116 5.46 -0.40 13.51
C HIS A 116 4.69 -0.86 12.27
N VAL A 117 4.00 0.09 11.63
CA VAL A 117 3.11 -0.10 10.48
C VAL A 117 3.41 0.92 9.38
N PHE A 118 3.02 0.58 8.15
CA PHE A 118 2.89 1.58 7.09
C PHE A 118 1.48 2.18 7.10
N LEU A 119 1.37 3.43 6.66
CA LEU A 119 0.07 4.03 6.38
C LEU A 119 -0.29 3.83 4.91
N ILE A 120 -1.56 3.54 4.64
CA ILE A 120 -2.09 3.33 3.29
C ILE A 120 -3.35 4.17 3.08
N ALA A 121 -3.61 4.57 1.83
CA ALA A 121 -4.86 5.25 1.50
C ALA A 121 -6.06 4.38 1.91
N LYS A 122 -7.07 5.00 2.53
CA LYS A 122 -8.24 4.28 3.04
C LYS A 122 -9.03 3.69 1.87
N GLY A 123 -9.48 2.45 2.01
CA GLY A 123 -10.29 1.79 0.99
C GLY A 123 -9.49 1.09 -0.12
N GLU A 124 -8.16 1.12 -0.06
CA GLU A 124 -7.26 0.48 -1.04
C GLU A 124 -6.85 -0.94 -0.60
N ASN A 125 -7.82 -1.86 -0.57
CA ASN A 125 -7.62 -3.16 0.07
C ASN A 125 -6.73 -4.10 -0.75
N GLN A 126 -6.60 -3.90 -2.07
CA GLN A 126 -5.77 -4.76 -2.89
C GLN A 126 -4.28 -4.50 -2.64
N LEU A 127 -3.86 -3.23 -2.65
CA LEU A 127 -2.49 -2.86 -2.33
C LEU A 127 -2.16 -3.22 -0.87
N LEU A 128 -3.08 -2.98 0.07
CA LEU A 128 -2.94 -3.38 1.48
C LEU A 128 -2.63 -4.88 1.59
N LYS A 129 -3.50 -5.72 1.03
CA LYS A 129 -3.36 -7.18 1.07
C LYS A 129 -2.03 -7.66 0.50
N LYS A 130 -1.58 -7.06 -0.61
CA LYS A 130 -0.31 -7.38 -1.26
C LYS A 130 0.88 -7.04 -0.37
N LEU A 131 0.88 -5.85 0.22
CA LEU A 131 1.94 -5.41 1.13
C LEU A 131 1.97 -6.26 2.41
N GLU A 132 0.82 -6.56 3.00
CA GLU A 132 0.74 -7.42 4.19
C GLU A 132 1.21 -8.86 3.92
N THR A 133 0.88 -9.40 2.74
CA THR A 133 1.40 -10.71 2.30
C THR A 133 2.93 -10.69 2.24
N HIS A 134 3.52 -9.60 1.73
CA HIS A 134 4.97 -9.44 1.70
C HIS A 134 5.56 -9.34 3.11
N ILE A 135 4.96 -8.54 3.99
CA ILE A 135 5.36 -8.40 5.40
C ILE A 135 5.39 -9.78 6.07
N PHE A 136 4.29 -10.53 5.99
CA PHE A 136 4.19 -11.85 6.61
C PHE A 136 5.26 -12.83 6.10
N GLN A 137 5.55 -12.82 4.81
CA GLN A 137 6.58 -13.69 4.23
C GLN A 137 8.00 -13.29 4.60
N ASN A 138 8.22 -12.03 4.96
CA ASN A 138 9.52 -11.53 5.38
C ASN A 138 9.75 -11.70 6.90
N SER A 139 8.68 -11.73 7.71
CA SER A 139 8.77 -11.99 9.16
C SER A 139 8.99 -13.46 9.51
N ASN A 140 8.76 -14.39 8.57
CA ASN A 140 8.93 -15.84 8.75
C ASN A 140 10.29 -16.37 8.21
N LYS A 141 11.26 -15.48 7.99
CA LYS A 141 12.63 -15.81 7.58
C LYS A 141 13.60 -15.44 8.69
#